data_AF-A0A198ABJ2-F1
#
_entry.id   AF-A0A198ABJ2-F1
#
_cell.length_a   1.000
_cell.length_b   1.000
_cell.length_c   1.000
_cell.angle_alpha   90.00
_cell.angle_beta   90.00
_cell.angle_gamma   90.00
#
_symmetry.space_group_name_H-M   'P 1'
#
loop_
_entity.id
_entity.type
_entity.pdbx_description
1 polymer ?
#
loop_
_entity_poly.entity_id
_entity_poly.type
_entity_poly.pdbx_seq_one_letter_code
_entity_poly.pdbx_strand_id
1 'polypeptide(L)'
;MLLSLPFLKDQLSVILRNKFAQGHDTSGYLHRLESLPTSYDAYFTFAQSLSEMPLRLDWPYYEPDTIEEIWKECDPARPLGIQRAVNIEESSRRVETAFLSSVCGSMLGKPLEVNPNLYEMREAFTKVGEWPIRDYISDEMLRSLGKRHWSWFETTRDRIHCVAPDDDINYTLMGMLALEQFGTAFTQLDLRNLWLHHLPISTTWGPERVMLLRSGLSYLEHDKSPIPLEEIQRWADVLTPDSELCGAAIRADAYGYACPGNPALAAELAWRDASFTHRRTGVYATMFLAAAIAAAQVLDDRLAVIDTALQFIPQRSRFYESASTCRDIVIQSGDWLEAYDAIHTRYGEFQHCGIHQEIGTLINTFLFAENVGDGICKQVAQGNDTDSFGASVGSLLGAWFGPEGLDRDQWIAPFQNTIHTGLAYFYEQSLSKLAARFGRLPQIVSERRHKILPSELYNQENIV
;
A
#
# COMPACT_ATOMS: atom_id res chain seq x y z
N MET A 1 23.82 -16.49 12.08
CA MET A 1 24.66 -16.04 10.95
C MET A 1 24.36 -14.55 10.75
N LEU A 2 25.37 -13.69 10.77
CA LEU A 2 25.18 -12.25 10.54
C LEU A 2 25.26 -11.94 9.04
N LEU A 3 24.65 -10.82 8.62
CA LEU A 3 24.77 -10.31 7.24
C LEU A 3 26.24 -10.01 6.91
N SER A 4 26.65 -10.21 5.66
CA SER A 4 28.04 -9.92 5.30
C SER A 4 28.36 -8.42 5.48
N LEU A 5 29.58 -8.11 5.95
CA LEU A 5 30.02 -6.72 6.11
C LEU A 5 29.98 -5.91 4.80
N PRO A 6 30.36 -6.44 3.62
CA PRO A 6 30.18 -5.73 2.35
C PRO A 6 28.72 -5.35 2.09
N PHE A 7 27.79 -6.29 2.27
CA PHE A 7 26.37 -6.02 2.11
C PHE A 7 25.88 -4.93 3.06
N LEU A 8 26.27 -4.97 4.34
CA LEU A 8 25.90 -3.92 5.30
C LEU A 8 26.44 -2.53 4.91
N LYS A 9 27.67 -2.45 4.38
CA LYS A 9 28.24 -1.20 3.89
C LYS A 9 27.45 -0.65 2.69
N ASP A 10 27.02 -1.52 1.80
CA ASP A 10 26.18 -1.15 0.64
C ASP A 10 24.81 -0.65 1.10
N GLN A 11 24.18 -1.32 2.07
CA GLN A 11 22.90 -0.87 2.66
C GLN A 11 23.03 0.51 3.31
N LEU A 12 24.12 0.77 4.05
CA LEU A 12 24.38 2.11 4.61
C LEU A 12 24.53 3.18 3.52
N SER A 13 25.11 2.81 2.38
CA SER A 13 25.23 3.71 1.22
C SER A 13 23.88 3.99 0.55
N VAL A 14 22.96 3.02 0.53
CA VAL A 14 21.57 3.22 0.11
C VAL A 14 20.86 4.18 1.06
N ILE A 15 20.94 3.93 2.38
CA ILE A 15 20.29 4.78 3.40
C ILE A 15 20.79 6.22 3.32
N LEU A 16 22.10 6.45 3.10
CA LEU A 16 22.63 7.81 2.90
C LEU A 16 22.02 8.51 1.69
N ARG A 17 21.80 7.79 0.58
CA ARG A 17 21.12 8.35 -0.60
C ARG A 17 19.66 8.67 -0.30
N ASN A 18 18.94 7.78 0.39
CA ASN A 18 17.57 8.07 0.83
C ASN A 18 17.55 9.31 1.74
N LYS A 19 18.45 9.40 2.73
CA LYS A 19 18.55 10.55 3.66
C LYS A 19 18.79 11.87 2.92
N PHE A 20 19.64 11.88 1.89
CA PHE A 20 19.84 13.06 1.05
C PHE A 20 18.55 13.48 0.31
N ALA A 21 17.85 12.51 -0.30
CA ALA A 21 16.56 12.76 -0.96
C ALA A 21 15.49 13.26 0.03
N GLN A 22 15.56 12.81 1.27
CA GLN A 22 14.74 13.21 2.42
C GLN A 22 15.17 14.54 3.06
N GLY A 23 16.11 15.27 2.45
CA GLY A 23 16.48 16.61 2.91
C GLY A 23 17.52 16.67 4.01
N HIS A 24 18.11 15.54 4.42
CA HIS A 24 19.19 15.53 5.41
C HIS A 24 20.50 16.04 4.82
N ASP A 25 21.30 16.72 5.64
CA ASP A 25 22.66 17.10 5.30
C ASP A 25 23.60 15.89 5.42
N THR A 26 23.90 15.29 4.27
CA THR A 26 24.78 14.11 4.17
C THR A 26 26.24 14.49 3.92
N SER A 27 26.59 15.78 4.00
CA SER A 27 27.95 16.26 3.74
C SER A 27 28.98 15.55 4.62
N GLY A 28 29.98 14.93 3.98
CA GLY A 28 31.03 14.18 4.66
C GLY A 28 30.64 12.79 5.18
N TYR A 29 29.37 12.38 5.15
CA TYR A 29 28.95 11.07 5.63
C TYR A 29 29.40 9.92 4.73
N LEU A 30 29.45 10.13 3.40
CA LEU A 30 29.95 9.11 2.47
C LEU A 30 31.44 8.80 2.73
N HIS A 31 32.28 9.84 2.83
CA HIS A 31 33.69 9.68 3.19
C HIS A 31 33.86 9.02 4.57
N ARG A 32 33.03 9.40 5.55
CA ARG A 32 33.01 8.73 6.87
C ARG A 32 32.74 7.24 6.72
N LEU A 33 31.68 6.84 6.00
CA LEU A 33 31.35 5.43 5.74
C LEU A 33 32.49 4.68 5.05
N GLU A 34 33.15 5.30 4.08
CA GLU A 34 34.30 4.72 3.38
C GLU A 34 35.48 4.45 4.32
N SER A 35 35.71 5.36 5.27
CA SER A 35 36.81 5.32 6.25
C SER A 35 36.56 4.42 7.47
N LEU A 36 35.35 3.90 7.66
CA LEU A 36 35.02 3.06 8.81
C LEU A 36 35.83 1.76 8.80
N PRO A 37 36.29 1.28 9.97
CA PRO A 37 36.84 -0.06 10.07
C PRO A 37 35.78 -1.08 9.66
N THR A 38 36.19 -2.15 9.00
CA THR A 38 35.31 -3.23 8.56
C THR A 38 34.89 -4.09 9.75
N SER A 39 33.86 -3.66 10.48
CA SER A 39 33.30 -4.38 11.63
C SER A 39 31.81 -4.09 11.82
N TYR A 40 31.10 -5.01 12.50
CA TYR A 40 29.68 -4.84 12.80
C TYR A 40 29.43 -3.64 13.71
N ASP A 41 30.23 -3.48 14.76
CA ASP A 41 30.08 -2.40 15.73
C ASP A 41 30.20 -1.03 15.06
N ALA A 42 31.20 -0.85 14.19
CA ALA A 42 31.40 0.41 13.48
C ALA A 42 30.23 0.75 12.54
N TYR A 43 29.71 -0.24 11.82
CA TYR A 43 28.57 -0.05 10.92
C TYR A 43 27.27 0.20 11.69
N PHE A 44 27.06 -0.49 12.80
CA PHE A 44 25.88 -0.28 13.65
C PHE A 44 25.89 1.11 14.30
N THR A 45 27.03 1.52 14.90
CA THR A 45 27.18 2.88 15.45
C THR A 45 26.99 3.94 14.38
N PHE A 46 27.54 3.72 13.17
CA PHE A 46 27.31 4.63 12.05
C PHE A 46 25.83 4.71 11.67
N ALA A 47 25.13 3.56 11.57
CA ALA A 47 23.71 3.50 11.26
C ALA A 47 22.86 4.30 12.26
N GLN A 48 23.14 4.16 13.57
CA GLN A 48 22.48 4.94 14.62
C GLN A 48 22.72 6.44 14.44
N SER A 49 23.93 6.85 14.05
CA SER A 49 24.21 8.26 13.78
C SER A 49 23.45 8.83 12.57
N LEU A 50 22.89 7.98 11.70
CA LEU A 50 22.08 8.43 10.55
C LEU A 50 20.66 8.83 10.95
N SER A 51 20.12 8.32 12.07
CA SER A 51 18.79 8.75 12.55
C SER A 51 18.80 10.16 13.15
N GLU A 52 19.97 10.64 13.57
CA GLU A 52 20.16 11.95 14.22
C GLU A 52 20.66 13.03 13.24
N MET A 53 20.72 12.73 11.94
CA MET A 53 21.26 13.63 10.93
C MET A 53 20.40 14.90 10.83
N PRO A 54 20.98 16.10 10.89
CA PRO A 54 20.20 17.32 10.73
C PRO A 54 19.65 17.45 9.31
N LEU A 55 18.53 18.16 9.18
CA LEU A 55 18.04 18.62 7.88
C LEU A 55 18.96 19.72 7.32
N ARG A 56 19.03 19.83 6.00
CA ARG A 56 19.68 20.96 5.34
C ARG A 56 18.97 22.26 5.71
N LEU A 57 19.73 23.34 5.87
CA LEU A 57 19.21 24.65 6.27
C LEU A 57 18.22 25.24 5.26
N ASP A 58 18.34 24.87 3.99
CA ASP A 58 17.51 25.30 2.87
C ASP A 58 16.36 24.33 2.55
N TRP A 59 16.15 23.29 3.37
CA TRP A 59 15.06 22.34 3.17
C TRP A 59 13.70 23.00 3.42
N PRO A 60 12.82 23.12 2.41
CA PRO A 60 11.60 23.92 2.52
C PRO A 60 10.43 23.18 3.16
N TYR A 61 10.58 21.87 3.41
CA TYR A 61 9.50 20.99 3.87
C TYR A 61 9.58 20.70 5.37
N TYR A 62 8.43 20.45 5.98
CA TYR A 62 8.32 19.92 7.33
C TYR A 62 7.49 18.64 7.31
N GLU A 63 8.15 17.53 7.63
CA GLU A 63 7.64 16.16 7.42
C GLU A 63 7.78 15.36 8.73
N PRO A 64 6.89 15.58 9.71
CA PRO A 64 6.94 14.89 10.99
C PRO A 64 6.44 13.43 10.92
N ASP A 65 6.93 12.57 11.80
CA ASP A 65 6.53 11.15 11.86
C ASP A 65 5.55 10.84 12.98
N THR A 66 5.49 11.67 14.03
CA THR A 66 4.55 11.47 15.15
C THR A 66 3.15 11.93 14.77
N ILE A 67 2.13 11.20 15.20
CA ILE A 67 0.74 11.50 14.84
C ILE A 67 0.30 12.89 15.34
N GLU A 68 0.78 13.31 16.52
CA GLU A 68 0.47 14.61 17.11
C GLU A 68 1.04 15.77 16.29
N GLU A 69 2.25 15.61 15.74
CA GLU A 69 2.86 16.63 14.89
C GLU A 69 2.27 16.60 13.48
N ILE A 70 2.01 15.41 12.93
CA ILE A 70 1.31 15.25 11.65
C ILE A 70 -0.04 15.99 11.72
N TRP A 71 -0.84 15.76 12.75
CA TRP A 71 -2.12 16.43 12.94
C TRP A 71 -2.05 17.95 13.10
N LYS A 72 -0.96 18.50 13.61
CA LYS A 72 -0.75 19.96 13.66
C LYS A 72 -0.47 20.55 12.29
N GLU A 73 0.14 19.77 11.41
CA GLU A 73 0.52 20.18 10.06
C GLU A 73 -0.51 19.85 9.00
N CYS A 74 -1.48 18.98 9.29
CA CYS A 74 -2.63 18.70 8.44
C CYS A 74 -3.60 19.89 8.40
N ASP A 75 -4.50 19.90 7.40
CA ASP A 75 -5.49 20.97 7.23
C ASP A 75 -6.33 21.13 8.53
N PRO A 76 -6.40 22.33 9.13
CA PRO A 76 -7.21 22.56 10.34
C PRO A 76 -8.72 22.42 10.10
N ALA A 77 -9.18 22.49 8.85
CA ALA A 77 -10.57 22.30 8.46
C ALA A 77 -10.93 20.84 8.17
N ARG A 78 -9.99 19.89 8.31
CA ARG A 78 -10.24 18.46 8.07
C ARG A 78 -11.40 17.92 8.93
N PRO A 79 -12.23 17.01 8.40
CA PRO A 79 -13.32 16.43 9.17
C PRO A 79 -12.79 15.50 10.26
N LEU A 80 -13.14 15.75 11.53
CA LEU A 80 -12.65 14.96 12.67
C LEU A 80 -13.51 13.74 13.02
N GLY A 81 -14.48 13.40 12.17
CA GLY A 81 -15.40 12.29 12.41
C GLY A 81 -16.22 11.95 11.18
N ILE A 82 -17.37 11.32 11.42
CA ILE A 82 -18.24 10.83 10.35
C ILE A 82 -18.78 12.01 9.53
N GLN A 83 -18.44 12.06 8.24
CA GLN A 83 -18.80 13.15 7.31
C GLN A 83 -20.29 13.15 6.94
N ARG A 84 -20.91 11.97 6.80
CA ARG A 84 -22.32 11.78 6.44
C ARG A 84 -22.89 10.53 7.12
N ALA A 85 -24.22 10.48 7.28
CA ALA A 85 -24.88 9.31 7.86
C ALA A 85 -24.52 8.03 7.08
N VAL A 86 -24.10 7.00 7.80
CA VAL A 86 -23.64 5.73 7.21
C VAL A 86 -24.75 4.69 7.31
N ASN A 87 -25.14 4.12 6.18
CA ASN A 87 -25.87 2.85 6.16
C ASN A 87 -24.85 1.71 6.17
N ILE A 88 -24.75 1.00 7.30
CA ILE A 88 -23.76 -0.07 7.48
C ILE A 88 -23.98 -1.22 6.48
N GLU A 89 -25.22 -1.58 6.16
CA GLU A 89 -25.50 -2.65 5.19
C GLU A 89 -25.09 -2.27 3.76
N GLU A 90 -25.25 -1.00 3.40
CA GLU A 90 -24.73 -0.48 2.13
C GLU A 90 -23.21 -0.45 2.13
N SER A 91 -22.59 0.06 3.20
CA SER A 91 -21.14 0.09 3.36
C SER A 91 -20.54 -1.32 3.30
N SER A 92 -21.16 -2.31 3.93
CA SER A 92 -20.74 -3.71 3.85
C SER A 92 -20.65 -4.21 2.40
N ARG A 93 -21.69 -3.96 1.59
CA ARG A 93 -21.70 -4.37 0.16
C ARG A 93 -20.68 -3.60 -0.69
N ARG A 94 -20.44 -2.32 -0.38
CA ARG A 94 -19.39 -1.51 -1.00
C ARG A 94 -18.00 -2.06 -0.67
N VAL A 95 -17.76 -2.41 0.60
CA VAL A 95 -16.49 -2.99 1.05
C VAL A 95 -16.24 -4.37 0.46
N GLU A 96 -17.25 -5.24 0.38
CA GLU A 96 -17.14 -6.50 -0.37
C GLU A 96 -16.68 -6.26 -1.80
N THR A 97 -17.28 -5.26 -2.46
CA THR A 97 -16.92 -4.91 -3.83
C THR A 97 -15.53 -4.30 -3.92
N ALA A 98 -15.13 -3.48 -2.95
CA ALA A 98 -13.80 -2.88 -2.85
C ALA A 98 -12.71 -3.96 -2.75
N PHE A 99 -12.86 -4.91 -1.83
CA PHE A 99 -11.90 -6.01 -1.70
C PHE A 99 -11.82 -6.87 -2.97
N LEU A 100 -12.97 -7.25 -3.56
CA LEU A 100 -12.99 -8.01 -4.81
C LEU A 100 -12.34 -7.24 -5.96
N SER A 101 -12.56 -5.93 -6.04
CA SER A 101 -11.98 -5.06 -7.06
C SER A 101 -10.47 -4.90 -6.88
N SER A 102 -10.00 -4.82 -5.63
CA SER A 102 -8.57 -4.83 -5.28
C SER A 102 -7.88 -6.11 -5.75
N VAL A 103 -8.51 -7.27 -5.50
CA VAL A 103 -8.06 -8.57 -6.02
C VAL A 103 -8.00 -8.59 -7.55
N CYS A 104 -9.01 -8.05 -8.25
CA CYS A 104 -8.99 -7.98 -9.70
C CYS A 104 -7.84 -7.11 -10.23
N GLY A 105 -7.61 -5.96 -9.60
CA GLY A 105 -6.55 -5.04 -9.95
C GLY A 105 -5.15 -5.63 -9.78
N SER A 106 -4.88 -6.27 -8.63
CA SER A 106 -3.62 -7.02 -8.40
C SER A 106 -3.42 -8.08 -9.49
N MET A 107 -4.40 -8.95 -9.71
CA MET A 107 -4.28 -10.03 -10.70
C MET A 107 -4.10 -9.53 -12.14
N LEU A 108 -4.70 -8.38 -12.50
CA LEU A 108 -4.52 -7.74 -13.79
C LEU A 108 -3.09 -7.19 -13.95
N GLY A 109 -2.53 -6.59 -12.90
CA GLY A 109 -1.20 -5.98 -12.91
C GLY A 109 -0.04 -6.98 -12.83
N LYS A 110 -0.20 -8.08 -12.09
CA LYS A 110 0.89 -9.05 -11.79
C LYS A 110 1.72 -9.49 -12.99
N PRO A 111 1.15 -9.83 -14.17
CA PRO A 111 1.96 -10.26 -15.33
C PRO A 111 2.90 -9.16 -15.86
N LEU A 112 2.59 -7.89 -15.56
CA LEU A 112 3.25 -6.69 -16.04
C LEU A 112 4.17 -6.03 -15.01
N GLU A 113 4.41 -6.66 -13.86
CA GLU A 113 5.37 -6.26 -12.82
C GLU A 113 6.84 -6.42 -13.29
N VAL A 114 7.14 -5.74 -14.40
CA VAL A 114 8.43 -5.68 -15.12
C VAL A 114 8.67 -4.26 -15.63
N ASN A 115 8.02 -3.29 -14.98
CA ASN A 115 8.13 -1.85 -15.19
C ASN A 115 8.00 -1.41 -16.65
N PRO A 116 6.94 -1.78 -17.38
CA PRO A 116 6.60 -1.09 -18.60
C PRO A 116 6.07 0.32 -18.32
N ASN A 117 6.41 1.27 -19.19
CA ASN A 117 5.66 2.52 -19.27
C ASN A 117 4.44 2.38 -20.21
N LEU A 118 3.58 3.40 -20.21
CA LEU A 118 2.36 3.44 -21.01
C LEU A 118 2.63 3.25 -22.51
N TYR A 119 3.68 3.89 -23.04
CA TYR A 119 3.98 3.85 -24.46
C TYR A 119 4.44 2.46 -24.92
N GLU A 120 5.27 1.78 -24.12
CA GLU A 120 5.68 0.40 -24.39
C GLU A 120 4.47 -0.54 -24.43
N MET A 121 3.57 -0.44 -23.45
CA MET A 121 2.33 -1.23 -23.42
C MET A 121 1.42 -0.90 -24.60
N ARG A 122 1.18 0.38 -24.87
CA ARG A 122 0.33 0.84 -25.97
C ARG A 122 0.84 0.35 -27.32
N GLU A 123 2.14 0.46 -27.58
CA GLU A 123 2.74 -0.04 -28.81
C GLU A 123 2.59 -1.56 -28.91
N ALA A 124 2.97 -2.31 -27.87
CA ALA A 124 2.92 -3.76 -27.86
C ALA A 124 1.49 -4.30 -28.03
N PHE A 125 0.52 -3.75 -27.30
CA PHE A 125 -0.85 -4.25 -27.27
C PHE A 125 -1.63 -3.83 -28.51
N THR A 126 -1.29 -2.70 -29.14
CA THR A 126 -1.85 -2.29 -30.44
C THR A 126 -1.47 -3.28 -31.55
N LYS A 127 -0.23 -3.81 -31.54
CA LYS A 127 0.23 -4.80 -32.54
C LYS A 127 -0.61 -6.07 -32.58
N VAL A 128 -1.24 -6.41 -31.46
CA VAL A 128 -2.06 -7.62 -31.30
C VAL A 128 -3.56 -7.32 -31.18
N GLY A 129 -3.96 -6.04 -31.36
CA GLY A 129 -5.36 -5.62 -31.34
C GLY A 129 -6.01 -5.59 -29.95
N GLU A 130 -5.22 -5.56 -28.87
CA GLU A 130 -5.69 -5.59 -27.48
C GLU A 130 -5.41 -4.27 -26.72
N TRP A 131 -5.19 -3.17 -27.44
CA TRP A 131 -5.19 -1.81 -26.87
C TRP A 131 -6.52 -1.07 -27.19
N PRO A 132 -7.13 -0.33 -26.24
CA PRO A 132 -6.78 -0.27 -24.81
C PRO A 132 -7.05 -1.60 -24.10
N ILE A 133 -6.43 -1.78 -22.92
CA ILE A 133 -6.70 -2.94 -22.05
C ILE A 133 -8.18 -2.96 -21.70
N ARG A 134 -8.84 -4.12 -21.86
CA ARG A 134 -10.28 -4.31 -21.60
C ARG A 134 -10.60 -5.54 -20.76
N ASP A 135 -9.58 -6.35 -20.46
CA ASP A 135 -9.68 -7.64 -19.78
C ASP A 135 -8.29 -8.00 -19.22
N TYR A 136 -8.18 -9.12 -18.49
CA TYR A 136 -6.91 -9.67 -18.02
C TYR A 136 -5.86 -9.78 -19.15
N ILE A 137 -4.59 -9.65 -18.79
CA ILE A 137 -3.49 -9.66 -19.77
C ILE A 137 -3.38 -11.02 -20.45
N SER A 138 -3.35 -11.04 -21.78
CA SER A 138 -3.21 -12.27 -22.56
C SER A 138 -1.75 -12.70 -22.71
N ASP A 139 -1.54 -13.99 -22.99
CA ASP A 139 -0.23 -14.52 -23.39
C ASP A 139 0.34 -13.80 -24.63
N GLU A 140 -0.53 -13.34 -25.54
CA GLU A 140 -0.14 -12.65 -26.77
C GLU A 140 0.33 -11.21 -26.51
N MET A 141 -0.35 -10.48 -25.60
CA MET A 141 0.10 -9.18 -25.11
C MET A 141 1.51 -9.25 -24.52
N LEU A 142 1.79 -10.23 -23.65
CA LEU A 142 3.12 -10.42 -23.05
C LEU A 142 4.18 -10.81 -24.09
N ARG A 143 3.83 -11.66 -25.06
CA ARG A 143 4.74 -12.01 -26.17
C ARG A 143 5.10 -10.78 -27.01
N SER A 144 4.13 -9.91 -27.30
CA SER A 144 4.36 -8.66 -28.04
C SER A 144 5.21 -7.66 -27.25
N LEU A 145 5.00 -7.58 -25.93
CA LEU A 145 5.76 -6.70 -25.04
C LEU A 145 7.21 -7.17 -24.85
N GLY A 146 7.47 -8.48 -24.96
CA GLY A 146 8.82 -9.07 -24.86
C GLY A 146 9.37 -9.17 -23.44
N LYS A 147 8.60 -8.76 -22.42
CA LYS A 147 8.89 -8.88 -20.99
C LYS A 147 7.64 -9.37 -20.25
N ARG A 148 7.85 -10.11 -19.16
CA ARG A 148 6.80 -10.66 -18.31
C ARG A 148 7.32 -11.00 -16.94
N HIS A 149 6.50 -10.77 -15.92
CA HIS A 149 6.81 -11.20 -14.56
C HIS A 149 6.75 -12.73 -14.47
N TRP A 150 7.43 -13.34 -13.50
CA TRP A 150 7.55 -14.81 -13.42
C TRP A 150 6.21 -15.50 -13.15
N SER A 151 5.25 -14.82 -12.52
CA SER A 151 3.91 -15.35 -12.21
C SER A 151 2.98 -15.48 -13.41
N TRP A 152 3.40 -15.02 -14.60
CA TRP A 152 2.58 -15.03 -15.83
C TRP A 152 1.94 -16.39 -16.16
N PHE A 153 2.56 -17.50 -15.74
CA PHE A 153 2.05 -18.84 -16.03
C PHE A 153 0.72 -19.17 -15.32
N GLU A 154 0.32 -18.38 -14.33
CA GLU A 154 -0.95 -18.52 -13.59
C GLU A 154 -1.77 -17.22 -13.53
N THR A 155 -1.23 -16.07 -13.97
CA THR A 155 -1.88 -14.74 -13.88
C THR A 155 -2.35 -14.15 -15.21
N THR A 156 -2.13 -14.82 -16.36
CA THR A 156 -2.68 -14.38 -17.65
C THR A 156 -4.11 -14.87 -17.87
N ARG A 157 -4.92 -14.12 -18.63
CA ARG A 157 -6.36 -14.36 -18.90
C ARG A 157 -6.77 -15.83 -19.01
N ASP A 158 -6.13 -16.61 -19.88
CA ASP A 158 -6.51 -18.01 -20.16
C ASP A 158 -6.03 -19.02 -19.11
N ARG A 159 -5.25 -18.57 -18.12
CA ARG A 159 -4.59 -19.40 -17.10
C ARG A 159 -5.06 -19.11 -15.68
N ILE A 160 -5.79 -18.01 -15.49
CA ILE A 160 -6.40 -17.67 -14.20
C ILE A 160 -7.49 -18.70 -13.90
N HIS A 161 -7.31 -19.42 -12.79
CA HIS A 161 -8.30 -20.35 -12.24
C HIS A 161 -8.56 -20.11 -10.75
N CYS A 162 -7.75 -19.24 -10.13
CA CYS A 162 -7.85 -18.79 -8.76
C CYS A 162 -7.13 -17.45 -8.63
N VAL A 163 -7.30 -16.76 -7.52
CA VAL A 163 -6.43 -15.63 -7.15
C VAL A 163 -5.08 -16.19 -6.72
N ALA A 164 -4.02 -15.79 -7.43
CA ALA A 164 -2.65 -16.18 -7.11
C ALA A 164 -2.13 -15.38 -5.89
N PRO A 165 -1.22 -15.95 -5.07
CA PRO A 165 -0.66 -15.26 -3.91
C PRO A 165 0.04 -13.94 -4.27
N ASP A 166 -0.19 -12.92 -3.47
CA ASP A 166 0.33 -11.56 -3.66
C ASP A 166 0.53 -10.86 -2.31
N ASP A 167 1.58 -10.04 -2.16
CA ASP A 167 1.82 -9.35 -0.89
C ASP A 167 0.81 -8.24 -0.62
N ASP A 168 0.30 -7.53 -1.63
CA ASP A 168 -0.81 -6.56 -1.47
C ASP A 168 -2.02 -7.18 -0.76
N ILE A 169 -2.46 -8.34 -1.28
CA ILE A 169 -3.61 -9.06 -0.73
C ILE A 169 -3.26 -9.66 0.64
N ASN A 170 -2.04 -10.18 0.82
CA ASN A 170 -1.59 -10.68 2.12
C ASN A 170 -1.64 -9.58 3.18
N TYR A 171 -1.11 -8.39 2.91
CA TYR A 171 -1.13 -7.29 3.87
C TYR A 171 -2.53 -6.73 4.11
N THR A 172 -3.38 -6.69 3.08
CA THR A 172 -4.79 -6.32 3.24
C THR A 172 -5.51 -7.29 4.20
N LEU A 173 -5.22 -8.59 4.11
CA LEU A 173 -5.68 -9.60 5.06
C LEU A 173 -5.08 -9.42 6.46
N MET A 174 -3.81 -9.00 6.58
CA MET A 174 -3.19 -8.68 7.87
C MET A 174 -3.91 -7.52 8.57
N GLY A 175 -4.27 -6.47 7.83
CA GLY A 175 -5.06 -5.35 8.36
C GLY A 175 -6.46 -5.79 8.81
N MET A 176 -7.12 -6.67 8.06
CA MET A 176 -8.39 -7.29 8.47
C MET A 176 -8.23 -8.07 9.78
N LEU A 177 -7.22 -8.92 9.89
CA LEU A 177 -6.97 -9.72 11.10
C LEU A 177 -6.69 -8.83 12.31
N ALA A 178 -5.94 -7.73 12.12
CA ALA A 178 -5.71 -6.76 13.19
C ALA A 178 -7.02 -6.16 13.73
N LEU A 179 -7.92 -5.76 12.83
CA LEU A 179 -9.22 -5.20 13.19
C LEU A 179 -10.17 -6.24 13.81
N GLU A 180 -10.22 -7.45 13.25
CA GLU A 180 -11.06 -8.54 13.78
C GLU A 180 -10.62 -8.99 15.18
N GLN A 181 -9.31 -9.01 15.47
CA GLN A 181 -8.76 -9.47 16.75
C GLN A 181 -8.70 -8.37 17.82
N PHE A 182 -8.28 -7.16 17.44
CA PHE A 182 -7.93 -6.10 18.38
C PHE A 182 -8.77 -4.84 18.22
N GLY A 183 -9.60 -4.75 17.17
CA GLY A 183 -10.39 -3.56 16.89
C GLY A 183 -9.53 -2.36 16.50
N THR A 184 -10.02 -1.16 16.80
CA THR A 184 -9.32 0.09 16.51
C THR A 184 -8.16 0.39 17.48
N ALA A 185 -7.98 -0.45 18.49
CA ALA A 185 -7.00 -0.26 19.56
C ALA A 185 -5.74 -1.15 19.42
N PHE A 186 -5.55 -1.80 18.27
CA PHE A 186 -4.34 -2.57 18.01
C PHE A 186 -3.08 -1.71 18.20
N THR A 187 -2.00 -2.33 18.65
CA THR A 187 -0.68 -1.73 18.80
C THR A 187 0.28 -2.28 17.75
N GLN A 188 1.45 -1.66 17.60
CA GLN A 188 2.51 -2.23 16.74
C GLN A 188 3.08 -3.54 17.30
N LEU A 189 2.94 -3.79 18.60
CA LEU A 189 3.26 -5.09 19.19
C LEU A 189 2.27 -6.17 18.70
N ASP A 190 0.98 -5.84 18.59
CA ASP A 190 -0.02 -6.75 18.04
C ASP A 190 0.24 -7.03 16.55
N LEU A 191 0.55 -5.99 15.76
CA LEU A 191 0.93 -6.15 14.36
C LEU A 191 2.20 -7.01 14.20
N ARG A 192 3.24 -6.73 14.98
CA ARG A 192 4.45 -7.55 15.04
C ARG A 192 4.12 -9.01 15.28
N ASN A 193 3.28 -9.29 16.27
CA ASN A 193 2.89 -10.65 16.61
C ASN A 193 2.13 -11.29 15.44
N LEU A 194 1.14 -10.61 14.87
CA LEU A 194 0.43 -11.10 13.68
C LEU A 194 1.41 -11.44 12.53
N TRP A 195 2.36 -10.55 12.24
CA TRP A 195 3.34 -10.75 11.17
C TRP A 195 4.22 -11.98 11.44
N LEU A 196 4.69 -12.18 12.67
CA LEU A 196 5.46 -13.38 13.05
C LEU A 196 4.68 -14.69 12.89
N HIS A 197 3.36 -14.66 13.09
CA HIS A 197 2.52 -15.85 12.97
C HIS A 197 2.16 -16.16 11.51
N HIS A 198 2.02 -15.12 10.68
CA HIS A 198 1.36 -15.25 9.38
C HIS A 198 2.23 -14.96 8.16
N LEU A 199 3.31 -14.16 8.25
CA LEU A 199 4.09 -13.77 7.09
C LEU A 199 5.35 -14.64 6.96
N PRO A 200 5.46 -15.47 5.92
CA PRO A 200 6.75 -16.01 5.52
C PRO A 200 7.69 -14.88 5.07
N ILE A 201 8.96 -14.94 5.46
CA ILE A 201 9.96 -13.91 5.13
C ILE A 201 10.09 -13.70 3.60
N SER A 202 9.89 -14.75 2.81
CA SER A 202 9.98 -14.71 1.34
C SER A 202 8.87 -13.92 0.67
N THR A 203 7.77 -13.59 1.37
CA THR A 203 6.62 -12.85 0.82
C THR A 203 6.56 -11.41 1.31
N THR A 204 7.69 -10.86 1.77
CA THR A 204 7.81 -9.48 2.28
C THR A 204 8.98 -8.81 1.59
N TRP A 205 8.92 -7.51 1.31
CA TRP A 205 9.98 -6.77 0.61
C TRP A 205 10.45 -5.56 1.42
N GLY A 206 11.58 -4.97 1.03
CA GLY A 206 12.05 -3.69 1.58
C GLY A 206 12.00 -3.56 3.12
N PRO A 207 11.45 -2.44 3.65
CA PRO A 207 11.29 -2.21 5.09
C PRO A 207 10.53 -3.30 5.84
N GLU A 208 9.51 -3.90 5.23
CA GLU A 208 8.69 -4.96 5.82
C GLU A 208 9.55 -6.18 6.15
N ARG A 209 10.40 -6.60 5.21
CA ARG A 209 11.30 -7.74 5.42
C ARG A 209 12.30 -7.47 6.54
N VAL A 210 12.86 -6.25 6.57
CA VAL A 210 13.77 -5.83 7.65
C VAL A 210 13.07 -5.90 9.00
N MET A 211 11.83 -5.42 9.07
CA MET A 211 11.05 -5.41 10.30
C MET A 211 10.67 -6.82 10.77
N LEU A 212 10.28 -7.71 9.86
CA LEU A 212 9.96 -9.10 10.18
C LEU A 212 11.19 -9.86 10.69
N LEU A 213 12.36 -9.67 10.05
CA LEU A 213 13.62 -10.26 10.51
C LEU A 213 14.01 -9.79 11.91
N ARG A 214 13.87 -8.49 12.21
CA ARG A 214 14.13 -7.95 13.55
C ARG A 214 13.15 -8.49 14.58
N SER A 215 11.89 -8.57 14.21
CA SER A 215 10.86 -9.14 15.06
C SER A 215 11.21 -10.58 15.44
N GLY A 216 11.71 -11.37 14.48
CA GLY A 216 12.18 -12.74 14.72
C GLY A 216 13.44 -12.83 15.56
N LEU A 217 14.44 -11.97 15.33
CA LEU A 217 15.64 -11.89 16.19
C LEU A 217 15.27 -11.52 17.63
N SER A 218 14.44 -10.49 17.78
CA SER A 218 13.92 -10.05 19.07
C SER A 218 13.12 -11.16 19.76
N TYR A 219 12.41 -12.02 19.01
CA TYR A 219 11.70 -13.18 19.57
C TYR A 219 12.65 -14.21 20.22
N LEU A 220 13.90 -14.31 19.76
CA LEU A 220 14.91 -15.18 20.40
C LEU A 220 15.34 -14.65 21.78
N GLU A 221 15.38 -13.33 21.94
CA GLU A 221 15.82 -12.65 23.17
C GLU A 221 14.65 -12.40 24.14
N HIS A 222 13.46 -12.17 23.59
CA HIS A 222 12.29 -11.66 24.30
C HIS A 222 11.01 -12.46 23.98
N ASP A 223 11.09 -13.79 23.88
CA ASP A 223 9.91 -14.67 23.69
C ASP A 223 8.82 -14.39 24.75
N LYS A 224 9.22 -14.32 26.03
CA LYS A 224 8.29 -14.15 27.17
C LYS A 224 8.48 -12.83 27.93
N SER A 225 9.42 -12.01 27.49
CA SER A 225 9.75 -10.75 28.16
C SER A 225 9.09 -9.59 27.40
N PRO A 226 8.47 -8.63 28.10
CA PRO A 226 7.87 -7.47 27.43
C PRO A 226 8.97 -6.63 26.79
N ILE A 227 8.77 -6.28 25.52
CA ILE A 227 9.59 -5.29 24.80
C ILE A 227 8.86 -3.94 24.90
N PRO A 228 9.53 -2.87 25.35
CA PRO A 228 8.93 -1.54 25.34
C PRO A 228 8.49 -1.13 23.93
N LEU A 229 7.30 -0.54 23.81
CA LEU A 229 6.76 -0.12 22.49
C LEU A 229 7.67 0.90 21.82
N GLU A 230 8.30 1.77 22.60
CA GLU A 230 9.24 2.79 22.15
C GLU A 230 10.49 2.17 21.50
N GLU A 231 10.88 0.96 21.94
CA GLU A 231 12.01 0.25 21.32
C GLU A 231 11.63 -0.25 19.92
N ILE A 232 10.45 -0.87 19.80
CA ILE A 232 9.92 -1.37 18.52
C ILE A 232 9.76 -0.22 17.52
N GLN A 233 9.23 0.92 17.97
CA GLN A 233 9.02 2.10 17.14
C GLN A 233 10.31 2.63 16.50
N ARG A 234 11.45 2.55 17.23
CA ARG A 234 12.75 3.03 16.75
C ARG A 234 13.41 2.12 15.73
N TRP A 235 12.93 0.89 15.55
CA TRP A 235 13.55 -0.04 14.60
C TRP A 235 13.46 0.46 13.16
N ALA A 236 12.38 1.11 12.77
CA ALA A 236 12.27 1.66 11.42
C ALA A 236 13.30 2.79 11.14
N ASP A 237 13.93 3.38 12.15
CA ASP A 237 14.90 4.49 11.99
C ASP A 237 16.36 4.04 11.78
N VAL A 238 16.67 2.77 12.06
CA VAL A 238 18.04 2.24 12.03
C VAL A 238 18.10 1.15 10.98
N LEU A 239 19.10 1.12 10.10
CA LEU A 239 19.34 0.02 9.12
C LEU A 239 18.11 -0.40 8.29
N THR A 240 17.21 0.54 7.98
CA THR A 240 16.02 0.31 7.18
C THR A 240 16.06 1.27 5.99
N PRO A 241 16.46 0.82 4.79
CA PRO A 241 16.43 1.64 3.58
C PRO A 241 15.00 1.82 3.09
N ASP A 242 14.79 2.76 2.17
CA ASP A 242 13.60 2.81 1.31
C ASP A 242 12.25 2.99 2.05
N SER A 243 12.27 3.57 3.25
CA SER A 243 11.11 3.80 4.12
C SER A 243 10.05 4.79 3.59
N GLU A 244 10.23 5.30 2.37
CA GLU A 244 9.31 6.22 1.67
C GLU A 244 8.69 5.59 0.40
N LEU A 245 8.93 4.29 0.12
CA LEU A 245 8.32 3.55 -0.98
C LEU A 245 6.89 3.06 -0.65
N CYS A 246 6.26 2.39 -1.61
CA CYS A 246 4.85 1.96 -1.56
C CYS A 246 4.51 0.83 -0.58
N GLY A 247 5.48 0.12 0.01
CA GLY A 247 5.21 -1.07 0.84
C GLY A 247 4.29 -0.82 2.04
N ALA A 248 4.21 0.41 2.54
CA ALA A 248 3.18 0.80 3.51
C ALA A 248 1.83 1.14 2.88
N ALA A 249 1.80 1.71 1.69
CA ALA A 249 0.59 2.17 1.02
C ALA A 249 -0.35 0.99 0.69
N ILE A 250 0.21 -0.15 0.28
CA ILE A 250 -0.54 -1.38 -0.06
C ILE A 250 -1.27 -2.02 1.13
N ARG A 251 -1.06 -1.49 2.35
CA ARG A 251 -1.70 -1.96 3.59
C ARG A 251 -2.90 -1.09 4.01
N ALA A 252 -3.15 0.01 3.31
CA ALA A 252 -4.14 1.02 3.69
C ALA A 252 -5.59 0.52 3.64
N ASP A 253 -5.87 -0.38 2.69
CA ASP A 253 -7.21 -0.81 2.27
C ASP A 253 -8.12 -1.18 3.44
N ALA A 254 -7.68 -2.11 4.29
CA ALA A 254 -8.47 -2.63 5.39
C ALA A 254 -8.93 -1.53 6.37
N TYR A 255 -8.10 -0.51 6.58
CA TYR A 255 -8.41 0.60 7.48
C TYR A 255 -9.43 1.57 6.88
N GLY A 256 -9.35 1.81 5.56
CA GLY A 256 -10.37 2.55 4.82
C GLY A 256 -11.71 1.83 4.78
N TYR A 257 -11.69 0.52 4.51
CA TYR A 257 -12.87 -0.34 4.52
C TYR A 257 -13.63 -0.27 5.84
N ALA A 258 -12.90 -0.32 6.96
CA ALA A 258 -13.48 -0.38 8.28
C ALA A 258 -14.11 0.94 8.77
N CYS A 259 -13.81 2.06 8.12
CA CYS A 259 -14.11 3.41 8.61
C CYS A 259 -15.03 4.20 7.66
N PRO A 260 -16.22 3.71 7.26
CA PRO A 260 -17.09 4.40 6.32
C PRO A 260 -17.38 5.84 6.75
N GLY A 261 -17.04 6.80 5.89
CA GLY A 261 -17.25 8.22 6.13
C GLY A 261 -16.43 8.81 7.28
N ASN A 262 -15.49 8.07 7.90
CA ASN A 262 -14.63 8.55 8.97
C ASN A 262 -13.15 8.52 8.54
N PRO A 263 -12.75 9.45 7.64
CA PRO A 263 -11.37 9.49 7.12
C PRO A 263 -10.32 9.79 8.21
N ALA A 264 -10.70 10.48 9.30
CA ALA A 264 -9.81 10.72 10.43
C ALA A 264 -9.38 9.42 11.12
N LEU A 265 -10.33 8.54 11.44
CA LEU A 265 -10.02 7.25 12.03
C LEU A 265 -9.26 6.35 11.04
N ALA A 266 -9.67 6.33 9.77
CA ALA A 266 -8.97 5.55 8.74
C ALA A 266 -7.49 5.93 8.64
N ALA A 267 -7.20 7.25 8.57
CA ALA A 267 -5.84 7.77 8.51
C ALA A 267 -5.04 7.49 9.80
N GLU A 268 -5.66 7.55 10.98
CA GLU A 268 -4.98 7.20 12.24
C GLU A 268 -4.58 5.72 12.31
N LEU A 269 -5.48 4.81 11.92
CA LEU A 269 -5.21 3.37 11.90
C LEU A 269 -4.13 3.03 10.87
N ALA A 270 -4.23 3.62 9.68
CA ALA A 270 -3.22 3.52 8.63
C ALA A 270 -1.85 4.04 9.09
N TRP A 271 -1.78 5.19 9.75
CA TRP A 271 -0.53 5.71 10.33
C TRP A 271 0.07 4.72 11.33
N ARG A 272 -0.76 4.14 12.20
CA ARG A 272 -0.29 3.22 13.25
C ARG A 272 0.38 1.97 12.67
N ASP A 273 -0.20 1.42 11.60
CA ASP A 273 0.35 0.28 10.87
C ASP A 273 1.57 0.66 10.01
N ALA A 274 1.47 1.74 9.24
CA ALA A 274 2.54 2.19 8.34
C ALA A 274 3.81 2.58 9.11
N SER A 275 3.68 3.31 10.22
CA SER A 275 4.81 3.76 11.05
C SER A 275 5.58 2.61 11.72
N PHE A 276 5.07 1.38 11.65
CA PHE A 276 5.82 0.20 12.08
C PHE A 276 7.03 -0.05 11.19
N THR A 277 6.97 0.28 9.89
CA THR A 277 8.07 0.02 8.93
C THR A 277 8.53 1.25 8.15
N HIS A 278 7.65 2.23 7.92
CA HIS A 278 7.87 3.38 7.04
C HIS A 278 7.92 4.71 7.80
N ARG A 279 8.32 5.78 7.09
CA ARG A 279 8.38 7.17 7.57
C ARG A 279 7.86 8.12 6.49
N ARG A 280 7.47 9.33 6.89
CA ARG A 280 7.13 10.47 6.00
C ARG A 280 6.26 10.07 4.80
N THR A 281 6.73 10.27 3.56
CA THR A 281 6.00 9.97 2.32
C THR A 281 5.36 8.59 2.31
N GLY A 282 6.06 7.56 2.80
CA GLY A 282 5.50 6.20 2.88
C GLY A 282 4.29 6.10 3.81
N VAL A 283 4.35 6.79 4.95
CA VAL A 283 3.24 6.87 5.93
C VAL A 283 2.11 7.76 5.41
N TYR A 284 2.44 8.90 4.81
CA TYR A 284 1.47 9.86 4.28
C TYR A 284 0.65 9.25 3.14
N ALA A 285 1.28 8.46 2.27
CA ALA A 285 0.58 7.72 1.22
C ALA A 285 -0.46 6.75 1.79
N THR A 286 -0.10 5.98 2.82
CA THR A 286 -1.04 5.06 3.47
C THR A 286 -2.21 5.81 4.10
N MET A 287 -1.93 6.93 4.79
CA MET A 287 -2.98 7.77 5.38
C MET A 287 -3.93 8.33 4.31
N PHE A 288 -3.38 8.81 3.20
CA PHE A 288 -4.15 9.34 2.07
C PHE A 288 -5.10 8.27 1.49
N LEU A 289 -4.58 7.08 1.18
CA LEU A 289 -5.39 6.00 0.60
C LEU A 289 -6.50 5.54 1.55
N ALA A 290 -6.19 5.32 2.83
CA ALA A 290 -7.19 4.92 3.81
C ALA A 290 -8.29 5.98 3.97
N ALA A 291 -7.92 7.27 4.03
CA ALA A 291 -8.87 8.38 4.09
C ALA A 291 -9.74 8.46 2.82
N ALA A 292 -9.15 8.29 1.63
CA ALA A 292 -9.88 8.30 0.36
C ALA A 292 -10.89 7.16 0.28
N ILE A 293 -10.49 5.92 0.64
CA ILE A 293 -11.37 4.74 0.64
C ILE A 293 -12.52 4.91 1.64
N ALA A 294 -12.23 5.47 2.83
CA ALA A 294 -13.26 5.79 3.83
C ALA A 294 -14.28 6.83 3.32
N ALA A 295 -13.80 7.91 2.70
CA ALA A 295 -14.63 8.98 2.17
C ALA A 295 -15.46 8.54 0.94
N ALA A 296 -14.88 7.72 0.05
CA ALA A 296 -15.52 7.21 -1.16
C ALA A 296 -16.81 6.40 -0.90
N GLN A 297 -16.97 5.85 0.31
CA GLN A 297 -18.16 5.10 0.68
C GLN A 297 -19.40 5.98 0.92
N VAL A 298 -19.23 7.29 1.14
CA VAL A 298 -20.34 8.18 1.56
C VAL A 298 -20.44 9.48 0.76
N LEU A 299 -19.36 9.91 0.10
CA LEU A 299 -19.36 11.10 -0.74
C LEU A 299 -19.92 10.82 -2.14
N ASP A 300 -20.41 11.86 -2.79
CA ASP A 300 -21.07 11.86 -4.10
C ASP A 300 -20.29 12.63 -5.18
N ASP A 301 -19.17 13.25 -4.80
CA ASP A 301 -18.20 13.84 -5.73
C ASP A 301 -16.80 13.21 -5.54
N ARG A 302 -16.21 12.71 -6.62
CA ARG A 302 -14.88 12.09 -6.60
C ARG A 302 -13.78 13.10 -6.29
N LEU A 303 -13.94 14.35 -6.74
CA LEU A 303 -12.96 15.38 -6.43
C LEU A 303 -12.97 15.68 -4.93
N ALA A 304 -14.15 15.78 -4.32
CA ALA A 304 -14.30 15.89 -2.88
C ALA A 304 -13.68 14.73 -2.08
N VAL A 305 -13.65 13.50 -2.61
CA VAL A 305 -12.94 12.36 -1.99
C VAL A 305 -11.43 12.62 -1.93
N ILE A 306 -10.83 13.02 -3.06
CA ILE A 306 -9.40 13.33 -3.14
C ILE A 306 -9.05 14.53 -2.26
N ASP A 307 -9.84 15.60 -2.35
CA ASP A 307 -9.65 16.82 -1.56
C ASP A 307 -9.78 16.52 -0.06
N THR A 308 -10.74 15.69 0.36
CA THR A 308 -10.87 15.22 1.74
C THR A 308 -9.63 14.44 2.18
N ALA A 309 -9.13 13.51 1.37
CA ALA A 309 -7.96 12.70 1.73
C ALA A 309 -6.69 13.56 1.90
N LEU A 310 -6.49 14.57 1.04
CA LEU A 310 -5.38 15.52 1.14
C LEU A 310 -5.38 16.34 2.44
N GLN A 311 -6.54 16.54 3.07
CA GLN A 311 -6.65 17.26 4.34
C GLN A 311 -6.03 16.49 5.52
N PHE A 312 -5.81 15.18 5.39
CA PHE A 312 -5.17 14.34 6.41
C PHE A 312 -3.65 14.23 6.27
N ILE A 313 -3.06 15.01 5.37
CA ILE A 313 -1.63 15.00 5.08
C ILE A 313 -0.99 16.31 5.56
N PRO A 314 0.25 16.30 6.11
CA PRO A 314 0.99 17.51 6.44
C PRO A 314 1.09 18.44 5.22
N GLN A 315 0.52 19.64 5.32
CA GLN A 315 0.37 20.59 4.20
C GLN A 315 1.71 21.14 3.68
N ARG A 316 2.77 21.00 4.48
CA ARG A 316 4.16 21.40 4.15
C ARG A 316 5.07 20.20 3.83
N SER A 317 4.50 19.06 3.41
CA SER A 317 5.26 17.87 3.00
C SER A 317 5.43 17.79 1.47
N ARG A 318 6.46 17.06 1.03
CA ARG A 318 6.64 16.74 -0.40
C ARG A 318 5.48 15.92 -0.93
N PHE A 319 4.96 14.99 -0.13
CA PHE A 319 3.81 14.18 -0.51
C PHE A 319 2.60 15.06 -0.82
N TYR A 320 2.22 15.98 0.08
CA TYR A 320 1.11 16.91 -0.16
C TYR A 320 1.33 17.74 -1.43
N GLU A 321 2.52 18.33 -1.61
CA GLU A 321 2.84 19.11 -2.81
C GLU A 321 2.66 18.27 -4.08
N SER A 322 3.22 17.06 -4.10
CA SER A 322 3.14 16.19 -5.27
C SER A 322 1.71 15.72 -5.57
N ALA A 323 0.97 15.26 -4.57
CA ALA A 323 -0.39 14.76 -4.73
C ALA A 323 -1.38 15.87 -5.10
N SER A 324 -1.28 17.06 -4.49
CA SER A 324 -2.10 18.22 -4.86
C SER A 324 -1.79 18.71 -6.28
N THR A 325 -0.51 18.74 -6.66
CA THR A 325 -0.10 19.07 -8.04
C THR A 325 -0.67 18.07 -9.05
N CYS A 326 -0.59 16.76 -8.78
CA CYS A 326 -1.17 15.75 -9.65
C CYS A 326 -2.69 15.88 -9.74
N ARG A 327 -3.37 16.14 -8.62
CA ARG A 327 -4.81 16.44 -8.60
C ARG A 327 -5.14 17.64 -9.50
N ASP A 328 -4.35 18.71 -9.45
CA ASP A 328 -4.52 19.89 -10.32
C ASP A 328 -4.25 19.59 -11.80
N ILE A 329 -3.24 18.77 -12.11
CA ILE A 329 -2.98 18.31 -13.48
C ILE A 329 -4.19 17.54 -14.03
N VAL A 330 -4.73 16.60 -13.24
CA VAL A 330 -5.83 15.72 -13.69
C VAL A 330 -7.10 16.54 -13.96
N ILE A 331 -7.47 17.50 -13.11
CA ILE A 331 -8.67 18.34 -13.34
C ILE A 331 -8.54 19.29 -14.54
N GLN A 332 -7.32 19.61 -14.97
CA GLN A 332 -7.04 20.49 -16.10
C GLN A 332 -6.91 19.72 -17.43
N SER A 333 -6.78 18.40 -17.35
CA SER A 333 -6.60 17.54 -18.52
C SER A 333 -7.94 17.15 -19.14
N GLY A 334 -8.00 17.01 -20.46
CA GLY A 334 -9.19 16.58 -21.19
C GLY A 334 -9.47 15.08 -21.09
N ASP A 335 -8.42 14.28 -20.90
CA ASP A 335 -8.51 12.84 -20.68
C ASP A 335 -7.35 12.30 -19.82
N TRP A 336 -7.41 11.01 -19.48
CA TRP A 336 -6.42 10.35 -18.64
C TRP A 336 -5.05 10.19 -19.30
N LEU A 337 -4.95 10.21 -20.63
CA LEU A 337 -3.68 10.12 -21.36
C LEU A 337 -2.93 11.45 -21.29
N GLU A 338 -3.64 12.56 -21.47
CA GLU A 338 -3.08 13.90 -21.28
C GLU A 338 -2.59 14.10 -19.84
N ALA A 339 -3.39 13.68 -18.86
CA ALA A 339 -3.01 13.74 -17.45
C ALA A 339 -1.78 12.85 -17.15
N TYR A 340 -1.73 11.64 -17.72
CA TYR A 340 -0.57 10.75 -17.59
C TYR A 340 0.69 11.41 -18.13
N ASP A 341 0.66 11.97 -19.34
CA ASP A 341 1.82 12.61 -19.96
C ASP A 341 2.36 13.76 -19.09
N ALA A 342 1.46 14.58 -18.52
CA ALA A 342 1.82 15.68 -17.63
C ALA A 342 2.39 15.20 -16.28
N ILE A 343 1.78 14.18 -15.66
CA ILE A 343 2.28 13.57 -14.42
C ILE A 343 3.64 12.92 -14.66
N HIS A 344 3.76 12.10 -15.70
CA HIS A 344 4.99 11.38 -16.04
C HIS A 344 6.12 12.32 -16.42
N THR A 345 5.83 13.44 -17.09
CA THR A 345 6.84 14.48 -17.36
C THR A 345 7.42 15.06 -16.06
N ARG A 346 6.61 15.20 -15.01
CA ARG A 346 7.03 15.83 -13.75
C ARG A 346 7.63 14.84 -12.76
N TYR A 347 7.07 13.64 -12.67
CA TYR A 347 7.39 12.65 -11.65
C TYR A 347 7.94 11.33 -12.22
N GLY A 348 8.25 11.29 -13.52
CA GLY A 348 8.80 10.14 -14.26
C GLY A 348 10.06 9.52 -13.68
N GLU A 349 10.81 10.27 -12.86
CA GLU A 349 11.98 9.75 -12.14
C GLU A 349 11.60 8.77 -11.01
N PHE A 350 10.38 8.89 -10.47
CA PHE A 350 9.80 7.99 -9.48
C PHE A 350 9.13 6.83 -10.20
N GLN A 351 9.94 5.83 -10.56
CA GLN A 351 9.52 4.59 -11.17
C GLN A 351 8.85 3.66 -10.14
N HIS A 352 8.77 2.35 -10.42
CA HIS A 352 8.25 1.29 -9.54
C HIS A 352 8.41 1.55 -8.03
N CYS A 353 7.30 1.44 -7.30
CA CYS A 353 7.14 1.73 -5.88
C CYS A 353 7.34 3.21 -5.47
N GLY A 354 7.65 4.10 -6.41
CA GLY A 354 7.89 5.53 -6.22
C GLY A 354 6.60 6.32 -6.01
N ILE A 355 6.20 6.47 -4.76
CA ILE A 355 4.90 7.04 -4.33
C ILE A 355 4.45 8.30 -5.09
N HIS A 356 5.34 9.24 -5.43
CA HIS A 356 4.97 10.52 -6.02
C HIS A 356 4.28 10.37 -7.39
N GLN A 357 4.81 9.54 -8.28
CA GLN A 357 4.16 9.28 -9.56
C GLN A 357 2.95 8.37 -9.38
N GLU A 358 3.07 7.35 -8.52
CA GLU A 358 2.03 6.35 -8.33
C GLU A 358 0.71 6.97 -7.84
N ILE A 359 0.77 7.83 -6.82
CA ILE A 359 -0.42 8.54 -6.32
C ILE A 359 -0.99 9.48 -7.39
N GLY A 360 -0.14 10.08 -8.22
CA GLY A 360 -0.60 10.84 -9.38
C GLY A 360 -1.42 10.00 -10.35
N THR A 361 -0.90 8.84 -10.74
CA THR A 361 -1.61 7.92 -11.65
C THR A 361 -2.89 7.34 -11.02
N LEU A 362 -2.92 7.12 -9.71
CA LEU A 362 -4.11 6.68 -8.98
C LEU A 362 -5.20 7.76 -8.97
N ILE A 363 -4.83 9.02 -8.71
CA ILE A 363 -5.76 10.16 -8.80
C ILE A 363 -6.30 10.29 -10.23
N ASN A 364 -5.42 10.16 -11.23
CA ASN A 364 -5.77 10.18 -12.65
C ASN A 364 -6.83 9.11 -12.97
N THR A 365 -6.55 7.86 -12.61
CA THR A 365 -7.50 6.75 -12.80
C THR A 365 -8.82 7.01 -12.08
N PHE A 366 -8.78 7.39 -10.80
CA PHE A 366 -9.99 7.54 -10.00
C PHE A 366 -10.93 8.61 -10.58
N LEU A 367 -10.39 9.73 -11.03
CA LEU A 367 -11.21 10.81 -11.60
C LEU A 367 -11.75 10.49 -13.00
N PHE A 368 -11.05 9.70 -13.83
CA PHE A 368 -11.48 9.36 -15.20
C PHE A 368 -12.14 7.98 -15.38
N ALA A 369 -12.17 7.12 -14.36
CA ALA A 369 -12.76 5.78 -14.47
C ALA A 369 -14.29 5.82 -14.68
N GLU A 370 -14.80 5.01 -15.61
CA GLU A 370 -16.24 4.89 -15.88
C GLU A 370 -16.91 3.83 -15.02
N ASN A 371 -16.17 2.77 -14.69
CA ASN A 371 -16.54 1.67 -13.79
C ASN A 371 -15.25 1.03 -13.22
N VAL A 372 -15.37 -0.03 -12.41
CA VAL A 372 -14.20 -0.68 -11.81
C VAL A 372 -13.27 -1.26 -12.89
N GLY A 373 -13.81 -2.03 -13.84
CA GLY A 373 -13.02 -2.71 -14.87
C GLY A 373 -12.24 -1.74 -15.75
N ASP A 374 -12.89 -0.66 -16.17
CA ASP A 374 -12.26 0.43 -16.92
C ASP A 374 -11.14 1.10 -16.10
N GLY A 375 -11.38 1.37 -14.81
CA GLY A 375 -10.39 2.00 -13.94
C GLY A 375 -9.15 1.14 -13.70
N ILE A 376 -9.30 -0.15 -13.34
CA ILE A 376 -8.13 -1.03 -13.15
C ILE A 376 -7.33 -1.21 -14.44
N CYS A 377 -8.00 -1.23 -15.61
CA CYS A 377 -7.32 -1.24 -16.91
C CYS A 377 -6.52 0.04 -17.16
N LYS A 378 -7.10 1.21 -16.89
CA LYS A 378 -6.39 2.50 -16.99
C LYS A 378 -5.19 2.56 -16.05
N GLN A 379 -5.33 2.12 -14.80
CA GLN A 379 -4.23 2.13 -13.83
C GLN A 379 -3.07 1.23 -14.26
N VAL A 380 -3.35 -0.02 -14.64
CA VAL A 380 -2.32 -0.95 -15.11
C VAL A 380 -1.66 -0.44 -16.39
N ALA A 381 -2.42 0.21 -17.29
CA ALA A 381 -1.88 0.81 -18.50
C ALA A 381 -0.96 2.02 -18.26
N GLN A 382 -0.99 2.64 -17.08
CA GLN A 382 -0.06 3.73 -16.72
C GLN A 382 1.32 3.21 -16.30
N GLY A 383 1.47 1.92 -16.02
CA GLY A 383 2.74 1.28 -15.73
C GLY A 383 3.17 1.39 -14.26
N ASN A 384 4.47 1.53 -14.04
CA ASN A 384 5.11 1.51 -12.72
C ASN A 384 4.85 0.19 -11.95
N ASP A 385 4.36 0.27 -10.72
CA ASP A 385 4.00 -0.85 -9.84
C ASP A 385 2.55 -1.30 -10.10
N THR A 386 2.42 -2.12 -11.15
CA THR A 386 1.14 -2.36 -11.83
C THR A 386 0.12 -3.15 -11.00
N ASP A 387 0.54 -4.15 -10.25
CA ASP A 387 -0.34 -4.92 -9.37
C ASP A 387 -0.68 -4.13 -8.12
N SER A 388 0.30 -3.52 -7.44
CA SER A 388 0.03 -2.83 -6.19
C SER A 388 -0.89 -1.61 -6.34
N PHE A 389 -0.66 -0.79 -7.37
CA PHE A 389 -1.57 0.32 -7.65
C PHE A 389 -2.84 -0.11 -8.39
N GLY A 390 -2.80 -1.23 -9.12
CA GLY A 390 -3.99 -1.92 -9.60
C GLY A 390 -4.93 -2.30 -8.44
N ALA A 391 -4.38 -2.90 -7.38
CA ALA A 391 -5.10 -3.26 -6.16
C ALA A 391 -5.64 -2.03 -5.44
N SER A 392 -4.78 -1.05 -5.17
CA SER A 392 -5.13 0.19 -4.46
C SER A 392 -6.24 0.97 -5.18
N VAL A 393 -6.19 1.07 -6.51
CA VAL A 393 -7.26 1.75 -7.25
C VAL A 393 -8.53 0.90 -7.32
N GLY A 394 -8.41 -0.42 -7.43
CA GLY A 394 -9.54 -1.34 -7.42
C GLY A 394 -10.33 -1.21 -6.11
N SER A 395 -9.62 -1.20 -4.98
CA SER A 395 -10.15 -0.89 -3.64
C SER A 395 -10.95 0.41 -3.62
N LEU A 396 -10.34 1.52 -4.03
CA LEU A 396 -10.98 2.84 -4.02
C LEU A 396 -12.20 2.91 -4.95
N LEU A 397 -12.10 2.36 -6.16
CA LEU A 397 -13.19 2.33 -7.14
C LEU A 397 -14.34 1.44 -6.70
N GLY A 398 -14.05 0.27 -6.11
CA GLY A 398 -15.10 -0.63 -5.61
C GLY A 398 -15.86 -0.02 -4.42
N ALA A 399 -15.16 0.71 -3.54
CA ALA A 399 -15.81 1.49 -2.48
C ALA A 399 -16.73 2.59 -3.04
N TRP A 400 -16.26 3.28 -4.09
CA TRP A 400 -16.98 4.37 -4.76
C TRP A 400 -18.21 3.90 -5.56
N PHE A 401 -18.03 2.99 -6.50
CA PHE A 401 -19.13 2.53 -7.36
C PHE A 401 -20.07 1.56 -6.67
N GLY A 402 -19.57 0.83 -5.66
CA GLY A 402 -20.32 -0.24 -5.01
C GLY A 402 -20.65 -1.40 -5.96
N PRO A 403 -21.57 -2.29 -5.56
CA PRO A 403 -21.82 -3.57 -6.24
C PRO A 403 -22.10 -3.48 -7.74
N GLU A 404 -22.80 -2.43 -8.17
CA GLU A 404 -23.19 -2.24 -9.58
C GLU A 404 -22.02 -1.81 -10.48
N GLY A 405 -20.89 -1.39 -9.91
CA GLY A 405 -19.71 -0.94 -10.66
C GLY A 405 -18.74 -2.02 -11.10
N LEU A 406 -18.92 -3.25 -10.63
CA LEU A 406 -18.04 -4.39 -10.91
C LEU A 406 -18.79 -5.45 -11.71
N ASP A 407 -18.37 -5.68 -12.95
CA ASP A 407 -18.80 -6.84 -13.73
C ASP A 407 -18.16 -8.11 -13.14
N ARG A 408 -18.92 -8.81 -12.30
CA ARG A 408 -18.45 -10.02 -11.62
C ARG A 408 -18.28 -11.20 -12.56
N ASP A 409 -19.03 -11.26 -13.67
CA ASP A 409 -18.91 -12.36 -14.63
C ASP A 409 -17.59 -12.26 -15.38
N GLN A 410 -17.17 -11.05 -15.75
CA GLN A 410 -15.87 -10.83 -16.38
C GLN A 410 -14.72 -10.96 -15.38
N TRP A 411 -14.80 -10.25 -14.24
CA TRP A 411 -13.63 -10.03 -13.39
C TRP A 411 -13.51 -11.04 -12.23
N ILE A 412 -14.60 -11.67 -11.77
CA ILE A 412 -14.56 -12.57 -10.61
C ILE A 412 -14.71 -14.04 -11.01
N ALA A 413 -15.51 -14.35 -12.02
CA ALA A 413 -15.72 -15.73 -12.47
C ALA A 413 -14.41 -16.48 -12.80
N PRO A 414 -13.37 -15.86 -13.40
CA PRO A 414 -12.10 -16.56 -13.67
C PRO A 414 -11.43 -17.14 -12.42
N PHE A 415 -11.65 -16.56 -11.24
CA PHE A 415 -11.07 -17.03 -9.99
C PHE A 415 -11.75 -18.28 -9.41
N GLN A 416 -12.88 -18.72 -9.97
CA GLN A 416 -13.60 -19.93 -9.52
C GLN A 416 -13.92 -19.95 -8.02
N ASN A 417 -14.12 -18.77 -7.42
CA ASN A 417 -14.31 -18.57 -5.98
C ASN A 417 -13.14 -19.06 -5.10
N THR A 418 -11.94 -19.22 -5.67
CA THR A 418 -10.74 -19.70 -4.99
C THR A 418 -9.68 -18.63 -4.90
N ILE A 419 -9.06 -18.50 -3.72
CA ILE A 419 -7.92 -17.63 -3.46
C ILE A 419 -6.83 -18.40 -2.72
N HIS A 420 -5.60 -18.27 -3.20
CA HIS A 420 -4.41 -18.74 -2.51
C HIS A 420 -3.68 -17.52 -1.92
N THR A 421 -3.41 -17.57 -0.63
CA THR A 421 -2.65 -16.53 0.07
C THR A 421 -1.22 -17.01 0.33
N GLY A 422 -0.30 -16.08 0.50
CA GLY A 422 1.06 -16.38 0.95
C GLY A 422 1.16 -16.56 2.47
N LEU A 423 0.03 -16.55 3.19
CA LEU A 423 -0.01 -16.48 4.65
C LEU A 423 0.09 -17.86 5.31
N ALA A 424 0.98 -17.97 6.29
CA ALA A 424 1.03 -19.11 7.21
C ALA A 424 -0.17 -19.08 8.17
N TYR A 425 -0.63 -20.26 8.60
CA TYR A 425 -1.75 -20.42 9.53
C TYR A 425 -3.04 -19.66 9.13
N PHE A 426 -3.25 -19.44 7.83
CA PHE A 426 -4.46 -18.86 7.27
C PHE A 426 -5.02 -19.80 6.19
N TYR A 427 -6.14 -20.46 6.49
CA TYR A 427 -6.62 -21.60 5.69
C TYR A 427 -7.87 -21.29 4.85
N GLU A 428 -8.45 -20.10 4.98
CA GLU A 428 -9.61 -19.73 4.16
C GLU A 428 -9.18 -19.52 2.71
N GLN A 429 -9.79 -20.30 1.81
CA GLN A 429 -9.51 -20.28 0.37
C GLN A 429 -10.73 -19.86 -0.45
N SER A 430 -11.87 -19.59 0.19
CA SER A 430 -13.06 -19.09 -0.51
C SER A 430 -13.01 -17.58 -0.64
N LEU A 431 -12.90 -17.10 -1.89
CA LEU A 431 -12.84 -15.67 -2.19
C LEU A 431 -14.09 -14.94 -1.70
N SER A 432 -15.28 -15.51 -1.89
CA SER A 432 -16.54 -14.93 -1.43
C SER A 432 -16.67 -14.87 0.09
N LYS A 433 -16.16 -15.87 0.83
CA LYS A 433 -16.13 -15.82 2.29
C LYS A 433 -15.19 -14.72 2.78
N LEU A 434 -14.02 -14.56 2.15
CA LEU A 434 -13.12 -13.45 2.49
C LEU A 434 -13.75 -12.09 2.19
N ALA A 435 -14.39 -11.92 1.03
CA ALA A 435 -15.12 -10.70 0.71
C ALA A 435 -16.18 -10.38 1.78
N ALA A 436 -16.99 -11.37 2.18
CA ALA A 436 -17.97 -11.21 3.25
C ALA A 436 -17.33 -10.85 4.59
N ARG A 437 -16.14 -11.40 4.93
CA ARG A 437 -15.40 -11.01 6.15
C ARG A 437 -14.98 -9.54 6.10
N PHE A 438 -14.44 -9.06 4.99
CA PHE A 438 -14.14 -7.64 4.79
C PHE A 438 -15.40 -6.78 4.91
N GLY A 439 -16.52 -7.22 4.31
CA GLY A 439 -17.82 -6.54 4.42
C GLY A 439 -18.31 -6.33 5.87
N ARG A 440 -17.82 -7.10 6.85
CA ARG A 440 -18.14 -6.92 8.27
C ARG A 440 -17.29 -5.88 8.98
N LEU A 441 -16.18 -5.41 8.40
CA LEU A 441 -15.28 -4.45 9.05
C LEU A 441 -15.99 -3.15 9.49
N PRO A 442 -16.86 -2.52 8.67
CA PRO A 442 -17.69 -1.38 9.10
C PRO A 442 -18.49 -1.65 10.38
N GLN A 443 -19.08 -2.84 10.49
CA GLN A 443 -19.85 -3.24 11.67
C GLN A 443 -18.96 -3.44 12.90
N ILE A 444 -17.80 -4.07 12.74
CA ILE A 444 -16.85 -4.32 13.84
C ILE A 444 -16.40 -3.01 14.49
N VAL A 445 -16.06 -2.01 13.67
CA VAL A 445 -15.62 -0.70 14.17
C VAL A 445 -16.78 0.10 14.77
N SER A 446 -17.94 0.13 14.12
CA SER A 446 -19.10 0.91 14.61
C SER A 446 -19.68 0.37 15.91
N GLU A 447 -19.79 -0.94 16.07
CA GLU A 447 -20.41 -1.56 17.24
C GLU A 447 -19.43 -1.79 18.41
N ARG A 448 -18.12 -1.56 18.21
CA ARG A 448 -17.03 -1.87 19.16
C ARG A 448 -17.10 -3.31 19.72
N ARG A 449 -17.67 -4.24 18.95
CA ARG A 449 -17.74 -5.66 19.32
C ARG A 449 -16.37 -6.27 19.09
N HIS A 450 -15.49 -6.14 20.07
CA HIS A 450 -14.17 -6.75 20.03
C HIS A 450 -14.22 -8.16 20.60
N LYS A 451 -14.10 -9.13 19.67
CA LYS A 451 -13.53 -10.47 19.77
C LYS A 451 -14.31 -11.40 18.86
N ILE A 452 -13.92 -11.47 17.59
CA ILE A 452 -14.03 -12.76 16.89
C ILE A 452 -13.09 -13.69 17.67
N LEU A 453 -13.63 -14.75 18.25
CA LEU A 453 -12.80 -15.68 19.03
C LEU A 453 -11.72 -16.26 18.10
N PRO A 454 -10.48 -16.48 18.56
CA PRO A 454 -9.44 -17.09 17.71
C PRO A 454 -9.91 -18.39 17.02
N SER A 455 -10.76 -19.18 17.69
CA SER A 455 -11.39 -20.37 17.11
C SER A 455 -12.21 -20.12 15.83
N GLU A 456 -12.71 -18.91 15.63
CA GLU A 456 -13.47 -18.49 14.44
C GLU A 456 -12.56 -17.94 13.34
N LEU A 457 -11.33 -17.52 13.66
CA LEU A 457 -10.34 -17.01 12.70
C LEU A 457 -9.53 -18.12 12.04
N TYR A 458 -9.25 -19.20 12.78
CA TYR A 458 -8.44 -20.34 12.35
C TYR A 458 -9.29 -21.57 12.03
N ASN A 459 -10.40 -21.38 11.31
CA ASN A 459 -11.30 -22.48 10.97
C ASN A 459 -10.51 -23.60 10.25
N GLN A 460 -10.47 -24.78 10.88
CA GLN A 460 -9.65 -25.93 10.43
C GLN A 460 -10.37 -26.78 9.37
N GLU A 461 -11.56 -26.38 8.91
CA GLU A 461 -12.36 -27.14 7.92
C GLU A 461 -11.61 -27.43 6.60
N ASN A 462 -10.56 -26.66 6.28
CA ASN A 462 -9.71 -26.86 5.09
C ASN A 462 -8.37 -27.57 5.40
N ILE A 463 -8.15 -28.08 6.62
CA ILE A 463 -6.98 -28.92 6.93
C ILE A 463 -7.32 -30.36 6.55
N VAL A 464 -6.97 -30.76 5.33
CA VAL A 464 -7.09 -32.15 4.84
C VAL A 464 -5.71 -32.75 4.62
#